data_AF-A0A4U0SH69-F1
#
_entry.id   AF-A0A4U0SH69-F1
#
_cell.length_a   1.000
_cell.length_b   1.000
_cell.length_c   1.000
_cell.angle_alpha   90.00
_cell.angle_beta   90.00
_cell.angle_gamma   90.00
#
_symmetry.space_group_name_H-M   'P 1'
#
loop_
_entity.id
_entity.type
_entity.pdbx_description
1 polymer ?
#
loop_
_entity_poly.entity_id
_entity_poly.type
_entity_poly.pdbx_seq_one_letter_code
_entity_poly.pdbx_strand_id
1 'polypeptide(L)' 'MPYATDARRIGDHVAAELQLTFAEAGFWLEARGAVPISVRAYVDIAPIPAEVAARLIERVREWAAR' A
#
# COMPACT_ATOMS: atom_id res chain seq x y z
N MET A 1 -6.96 6.69 -23.21
CA MET A 1 -6.32 7.62 -22.26
C MET A 1 -5.10 6.94 -21.66
N PRO A 2 -3.89 7.15 -22.20
CA PRO A 2 -2.67 6.45 -21.78
C PRO A 2 -2.34 6.66 -20.28
N TYR A 3 -2.65 7.84 -19.74
CA TYR A 3 -2.38 8.20 -18.34
C TYR A 3 -3.11 7.33 -17.30
N ALA A 4 -4.32 6.85 -17.60
CA ALA A 4 -5.07 5.99 -16.69
C ALA A 4 -4.42 4.60 -16.60
N THR A 5 -3.88 4.09 -17.71
CA THR A 5 -3.14 2.83 -17.75
C THR A 5 -1.83 2.93 -16.97
N ASP A 6 -1.11 4.05 -17.09
CA ASP A 6 0.13 4.27 -16.35
C ASP A 6 -0.13 4.43 -14.84
N ALA A 7 -1.14 5.20 -14.44
CA ALA A 7 -1.51 5.35 -13.03
C ALA A 7 -1.93 4.01 -12.39
N ARG A 8 -2.63 3.15 -13.14
CA ARG A 8 -2.99 1.80 -12.69
C ARG A 8 -1.74 0.94 -12.47
N ARG A 9 -0.82 0.91 -13.44
CA ARG A 9 0.44 0.16 -13.34
C ARG A 9 1.30 0.63 -12.17
N ILE A 10 1.38 1.94 -11.95
CA ILE A 10 2.06 2.52 -10.79
C ILE A 10 1.41 2.03 -9.49
N GLY A 11 0.07 2.08 -9.41
CA GLY A 11 -0.67 1.59 -8.24
C GLY A 11 -0.41 0.11 -7.95
N ASP A 12 -0.40 -0.74 -8.96
CA ASP A 12 -0.11 -2.17 -8.81
C ASP A 12 1.34 -2.41 -8.34
N HIS A 13 2.31 -1.65 -8.86
CA HIS A 13 3.70 -1.76 -8.44
C HIS A 13 3.90 -1.30 -6.98
N VAL A 14 3.31 -0.15 -6.62
CA VAL A 14 3.35 0.36 -5.24
C VAL A 14 2.68 -0.63 -4.28
N ALA A 15 1.56 -1.24 -4.68
CA ALA A 15 0.91 -2.26 -3.88
C ALA A 15 1.85 -3.45 -3.61
N ALA A 16 2.50 -4.00 -4.63
CA ALA A 16 3.44 -5.11 -4.47
C ALA A 16 4.61 -4.77 -3.54
N GLU A 17 5.22 -3.60 -3.70
CA GLU A 17 6.33 -3.13 -2.85
C GLU A 17 5.88 -2.94 -1.39
N LEU A 18 4.67 -2.41 -1.16
CA LEU A 18 4.09 -2.31 0.19
C LEU A 18 3.92 -3.69 0.81
N GLN A 19 3.37 -4.66 0.07
CA GLN A 19 3.18 -6.01 0.58
C GLN A 19 4.51 -6.65 0.98
N LEU A 20 5.55 -6.54 0.14
CA LEU A 20 6.88 -7.07 0.44
C LEU A 20 7.49 -6.41 1.68
N THR A 21 7.48 -5.07 1.72
CA THR A 21 8.05 -4.29 2.83
C THR A 21 7.38 -4.64 4.17
N PHE A 22 6.06 -4.75 4.19
CA PHE A 22 5.33 -5.11 5.40
C PHE A 22 5.50 -6.58 5.76
N ALA A 23 5.57 -7.49 4.79
CA ALA A 23 5.83 -8.90 5.04
C ALA A 23 7.20 -9.12 5.69
N GLU A 24 8.25 -8.41 5.24
CA GLU A 24 9.58 -8.41 5.86
C GLU A 24 9.55 -7.90 7.31
N ALA A 25 8.63 -6.97 7.61
CA ALA A 25 8.38 -6.48 8.95
C ALA A 25 7.45 -7.38 9.80
N GLY A 26 7.03 -8.53 9.27
CA GLY A 26 6.17 -9.50 9.96
C GLY A 26 4.67 -9.20 9.89
N PHE A 27 4.25 -8.32 8.98
CA PHE A 27 2.84 -7.97 8.76
C PHE A 27 2.34 -8.52 7.43
N TRP A 28 1.25 -9.28 7.45
CA TRP A 28 0.54 -9.62 6.22
C TRP A 28 -0.44 -8.51 5.85
N LEU A 29 -0.16 -7.81 4.76
CA LEU A 29 -1.01 -6.77 4.19
C LEU A 29 -1.49 -7.23 2.82
N GLU A 30 -2.80 -7.40 2.63
CA GLU A 30 -3.34 -7.58 1.29
C GLU A 30 -3.57 -6.20 0.68
N ALA A 31 -2.80 -5.88 -0.36
CA ALA A 31 -2.89 -4.61 -1.08
C ALA A 31 -2.98 -4.85 -2.58
N ARG A 32 -3.66 -3.96 -3.28
CA ARG A 32 -3.79 -4.00 -4.75
C ARG A 32 -3.87 -2.58 -5.30
N GLY A 33 -3.47 -2.39 -6.55
CA GLY A 33 -3.79 -1.13 -7.23
C GLY A 33 -5.30 -0.92 -7.24
N ALA A 34 -5.74 0.29 -6.90
CA ALA A 34 -7.13 0.72 -7.01
C ALA A 34 -7.40 1.37 -8.37
N VAL A 35 -8.67 1.59 -8.71
CA VAL A 35 -9.02 2.29 -9.95
C VAL A 35 -8.47 3.72 -9.85
N PRO A 36 -7.68 4.19 -10.83
CA PRO A 36 -7.15 5.54 -10.78
C PRO A 36 -8.29 6.57 -10.78
N ILE A 37 -8.19 7.56 -9.90
CA ILE A 37 -9.06 8.74 -9.93
C ILE A 37 -8.23 9.88 -10.51
N SER A 38 -8.65 10.38 -11.68
CA SER A 38 -7.84 11.33 -12.47
C SER A 38 -6.47 10.72 -12.84
N VAL A 39 -5.37 11.46 -12.66
CA VAL A 39 -3.98 11.05 -12.96
C VAL A 39 -3.24 10.46 -11.76
N ARG A 40 -3.93 10.16 -10.66
CA ARG A 40 -3.31 9.67 -9.43
C ARG A 40 -3.41 8.15 -9.33
N ALA A 41 -2.31 7.53 -8.93
CA ALA A 41 -2.29 6.13 -8.52
C ALA A 41 -2.87 6.02 -7.10
N TYR A 42 -3.66 4.98 -6.88
CA TYR A 42 -4.26 4.66 -5.58
C TYR A 42 -4.01 3.18 -5.30
N VAL A 43 -3.92 2.85 -4.01
CA VAL A 43 -3.77 1.48 -3.51
C VAL A 43 -4.92 1.20 -2.56
N ASP A 44 -5.64 0.11 -2.80
CA ASP A 44 -6.59 -0.44 -1.86
C ASP A 44 -5.84 -1.36 -0.90
N ILE A 45 -6.14 -1.24 0.39
CA ILE A 45 -5.66 -2.14 1.44
C ILE A 45 -6.87 -2.87 1.99
N ALA A 46 -6.80 -4.20 2.07
CA ALA A 46 -7.87 -5.00 2.65
C ALA A 46 -8.06 -4.64 4.13
N PRO A 47 -9.29 -4.78 4.67
CA PRO A 47 -9.53 -4.57 6.09
C PRO A 47 -8.63 -5.46 6.95
N ILE A 48 -8.03 -4.86 7.98
CA ILE A 48 -7.20 -5.57 8.96
C ILE A 48 -7.76 -5.36 10.38
N PRO A 49 -7.50 -6.29 11.32
CA PRO A 49 -7.87 -6.10 12.72
C PRO A 49 -7.24 -4.85 13.32
N ALA A 50 -7.97 -4.16 14.20
CA ALA A 50 -7.52 -2.91 14.81
C ALA A 50 -6.18 -3.04 15.56
N GLU A 51 -5.95 -4.18 16.22
CA GLU A 51 -4.70 -4.48 16.93
C GLU A 51 -3.50 -4.59 15.97
N VAL A 52 -3.71 -5.20 14.80
CA VAL A 52 -2.69 -5.29 13.74
C VAL A 52 -2.43 -3.91 13.16
N ALA A 53 -3.49 -3.12 12.91
CA ALA A 53 -3.37 -1.76 12.41
C ALA A 53 -2.56 -0.86 13.38
N ALA A 54 -2.79 -0.97 14.69
CA ALA A 54 -2.05 -0.20 15.69
C ALA A 54 -0.54 -0.49 15.64
N ARG A 55 -0.16 -1.77 15.61
CA ARG A 55 1.24 -2.20 15.50
C ARG A 55 1.88 -1.78 14.18
N LEU A 56 1.12 -1.83 13.09
CA LEU A 56 1.59 -1.38 11.78
C LEU A 56 1.84 0.13 11.76
N ILE A 57 0.94 0.93 12.36
CA ILE A 57 1.10 2.38 12.48
C ILE A 57 2.34 2.74 13.30
N GLU A 58 2.59 2.06 14.41
CA GLU A 58 3.82 2.23 15.19
C GLU A 58 5.06 1.98 14.33
N ARG A 59 5.07 0.87 13.59
CA ARG A 59 6.18 0.52 12.70
C ARG A 59 6.42 1.57 11.61
N VAL A 60 5.35 2.09 11.00
CA VAL A 60 5.44 3.15 10.00
C VAL A 60 6.02 4.44 10.60
N ARG A 61 5.65 4.80 11.83
CA ARG A 61 6.19 5.97 12.53
C ARG A 61 7.69 5.82 12.82
N GLU A 62 8.13 4.64 13.23
CA GLU A 62 9.56 4.35 13.43
C GLU A 62 10.36 4.54 12.13
N TRP A 63 9.83 4.09 11.01
CA TRP A 63 10.47 4.28 9.71
C TRP A 63 10.50 5.74 9.28
N ALA A 64 9.42 6.49 9.51
CA ALA A 64 9.34 7.91 9.16
C ALA A 64 10.26 8.80 10.02
N ALA A 65 10.70 8.32 11.18
CA ALA A 65 11.62 9.01 12.08
C ALA A 65 13.10 8.77 11.77
N ARG A 66 13.42 7.94 10.77
CA ARG A 66 14.79 7.68 10.27
C ARG A 66 15.13 8.60 9.10
#